data_AF-A0A968TYK9-F1
#
_entry.id   AF-A0A968TYK9-F1
#
_cell.length_a   1.000
_cell.length_b   1.000
_cell.length_c   1.000
_cell.angle_alpha   90.00
_cell.angle_beta   90.00
_cell.angle_gamma   90.00
#
_symmetry.space_group_name_H-M   'P 1'
#
loop_
_entity.id
_entity.type
_entity.pdbx_description
1 polymer ?
#
loop_
_entity_poly.entity_id
_entity_poly.type
_entity_poly.pdbx_seq_one_letter_code
_entity_poly.pdbx_strand_id
1 'polypeptide(L)'
;MSITLPDLHQAIKPLNGRVLPFGWWRLLHWRPYVDTVRFFAMGVLPPYRRQGIEGLLCYKTFRAAIRKGYRRAELSLVVEYNTVMRRSIEAFGAQRAKTYRIYQKALTEDCTGID
;
A
#
# COMPACT_ATOMS: atom_id res chain seq x y z
N MET A 1 2.63 -12.53 -7.78
CA MET A 1 1.29 -11.90 -7.79
C MET A 1 1.38 -10.46 -7.30
N SER A 2 0.61 -9.53 -7.88
CA SER A 2 0.55 -8.12 -7.48
C SER A 2 -0.91 -7.66 -7.44
N ILE A 3 -1.34 -7.10 -6.31
CA ILE A 3 -2.68 -6.54 -6.11
C ILE A 3 -2.54 -5.03 -5.89
N THR A 4 -3.23 -4.26 -6.72
CA THR A 4 -3.22 -2.79 -6.68
C THR A 4 -4.65 -2.28 -6.75
N LEU A 5 -4.98 -1.36 -5.86
CA LEU A 5 -6.32 -0.83 -5.67
C LEU A 5 -6.27 0.70 -5.81
N PRO A 6 -7.32 1.35 -6.36
CA PRO A 6 -7.42 2.81 -6.31
C PRO A 6 -7.50 3.28 -4.85
N ASP A 7 -6.92 4.44 -4.55
CA ASP A 7 -6.98 5.02 -3.21
C ASP A 7 -8.38 5.58 -2.91
N LEU A 8 -9.21 4.73 -2.30
CA LEU A 8 -10.57 5.09 -1.89
C LEU A 8 -10.60 6.18 -0.82
N HIS A 9 -9.49 6.44 -0.12
CA HIS A 9 -9.46 7.48 0.90
C HIS A 9 -9.75 8.86 0.30
N GLN A 10 -9.33 9.12 -0.94
CA GLN A 10 -9.66 10.37 -1.63
C GLN A 10 -11.16 10.55 -1.84
N ALA A 11 -11.87 9.48 -2.17
CA ALA A 11 -13.32 9.51 -2.41
C ALA A 11 -14.13 9.55 -1.11
N ILE A 12 -13.59 8.96 -0.02
CA ILE A 12 -14.26 8.89 1.29
C ILE A 12 -14.03 10.16 2.13
N LYS A 13 -12.85 10.79 2.05
CA LYS A 13 -12.51 12.01 2.80
C LYS A 13 -13.59 13.11 2.72
N PRO A 14 -14.19 13.43 1.55
CA PRO A 14 -15.25 14.45 1.48
C PRO A 14 -16.61 14.03 2.04
N LEU A 15 -16.83 12.75 2.39
CA LEU A 15 -18.08 12.30 3.01
C LEU A 15 -18.17 12.63 4.51
N ASN A 16 -17.04 12.94 5.17
CA ASN A 16 -16.97 13.29 6.59
C ASN A 16 -17.79 12.35 7.51
N GLY A 17 -17.72 11.03 7.24
CA GLY A 17 -18.39 10.00 8.03
C GLY A 17 -19.88 9.76 7.74
N ARG A 18 -20.51 10.50 6.83
CA ARG A 18 -21.94 10.34 6.49
C ARG A 18 -22.14 9.76 5.09
N VAL A 19 -22.62 8.52 5.03
CA VAL A 19 -22.94 7.82 3.77
C VAL A 19 -24.38 8.08 3.32
N LEU A 20 -25.28 8.36 4.27
CA LEU A 20 -26.70 8.60 4.03
C LEU A 20 -27.09 10.05 4.36
N PRO A 21 -28.11 10.60 3.67
CA PRO A 21 -28.90 9.98 2.60
C PRO A 21 -28.28 10.04 1.19
N PHE A 22 -27.33 10.95 0.91
CA PHE A 22 -26.78 11.18 -0.45
C PHE A 22 -25.27 10.93 -0.59
N GLY A 23 -24.60 10.47 0.47
CA GLY A 23 -23.14 10.25 0.46
C GLY A 23 -22.70 9.14 -0.52
N TRP A 24 -23.52 8.10 -0.72
CA TRP A 24 -23.25 7.02 -1.69
C TRP A 24 -23.18 7.53 -3.14
N TRP A 25 -24.05 8.48 -3.52
CA TRP A 25 -24.01 9.12 -4.84
C TRP A 25 -22.72 9.90 -5.03
N ARG A 26 -22.32 10.66 -3.99
CA ARG A 26 -21.07 11.40 -3.98
C ARG A 26 -19.86 10.47 -4.12
N LEU A 27 -19.86 9.31 -3.44
CA LEU A 27 -18.80 8.31 -3.55
C LEU A 27 -18.68 7.74 -4.97
N LEU A 28 -19.81 7.41 -5.61
CA LEU A 28 -19.83 6.92 -7.00
C LEU A 28 -19.36 7.99 -7.99
N HIS A 29 -19.80 9.23 -7.82
CA HIS A 29 -19.41 10.35 -8.66
C HIS A 29 -17.92 10.72 -8.50
N TRP A 30 -17.35 10.54 -7.31
CA TRP A 30 -15.93 10.85 -7.03
C TRP A 30 -14.96 9.72 -7.41
N ARG A 31 -15.46 8.51 -7.69
CA ARG A 31 -14.66 7.36 -8.12
C ARG A 31 -13.74 7.62 -9.33
N PRO A 32 -14.15 8.29 -10.43
CA PRO A 32 -13.26 8.60 -11.55
C PRO A 32 -12.24 9.70 -11.25
N TYR A 33 -12.42 10.48 -10.17
CA TYR A 33 -11.49 11.55 -9.78
C TYR A 33 -10.32 11.03 -8.93
N VAL A 34 -10.33 9.75 -8.56
CA VAL A 34 -9.23 9.13 -7.80
C VAL A 34 -8.01 9.02 -8.71
N ASP A 35 -7.00 9.84 -8.43
CA ASP A 35 -5.77 9.93 -9.23
C ASP A 35 -4.62 9.05 -8.72
N THR A 36 -4.81 8.45 -7.54
CA THR A 36 -3.78 7.72 -6.80
C THR A 36 -4.14 6.24 -6.71
N VAL A 37 -3.16 5.36 -6.94
CA VAL A 37 -3.26 3.93 -6.68
C VAL A 37 -2.43 3.52 -5.48
N ARG A 38 -2.93 2.53 -4.74
CA ARG A 38 -2.23 1.90 -3.64
C ARG A 38 -1.81 0.48 -4.01
N PHE A 39 -0.51 0.21 -3.91
CA PHE A 39 0.03 -1.15 -4.02
C PHE A 39 -0.21 -1.88 -2.72
N PHE A 40 -1.15 -2.82 -2.72
CA PHE A 40 -1.62 -3.47 -1.50
C PHE A 40 -0.74 -4.66 -1.13
N ALA A 41 -0.55 -5.59 -2.06
CA ALA A 41 0.23 -6.79 -1.83
C ALA A 41 1.05 -7.16 -3.07
N MET A 42 2.31 -7.51 -2.84
CA MET A 42 3.16 -8.12 -3.85
C MET A 42 3.88 -9.31 -3.23
N GLY A 43 3.82 -10.45 -3.91
CA GLY A 43 4.44 -11.68 -3.44
C GLY A 43 5.05 -12.46 -4.59
N VAL A 44 6.28 -12.89 -4.37
CA VAL A 44 6.98 -13.90 -5.18
C VAL A 44 7.33 -15.05 -4.27
N LEU A 45 7.11 -16.27 -4.77
CA LEU A 45 7.44 -17.50 -4.05
C LEU A 45 8.95 -17.52 -3.73
N PRO A 46 9.37 -17.98 -2.54
CA PRO A 46 10.78 -18.03 -2.13
C PRO A 46 11.77 -18.53 -3.20
N PRO A 47 11.52 -19.64 -3.92
CA PRO A 47 12.44 -20.15 -4.95
C PRO A 47 12.66 -19.21 -6.15
N TYR A 48 11.76 -18.24 -6.37
CA TYR A 48 11.81 -17.29 -7.49
C TYR A 48 12.26 -15.88 -7.05
N ARG A 49 12.65 -15.70 -5.78
CA ARG A 49 13.20 -14.43 -5.29
C ARG A 49 14.60 -14.20 -5.87
N ARG A 50 15.02 -12.94 -5.92
CA ARG A 50 16.35 -12.50 -6.44
C ARG A 50 16.60 -12.77 -7.94
N GLN A 51 15.63 -13.27 -8.68
CA GLN A 51 15.71 -13.43 -10.15
C GLN A 51 15.18 -12.20 -10.92
N GLY A 52 15.01 -11.06 -10.25
CA GLY A 52 14.44 -9.83 -10.87
C GLY A 52 12.92 -9.86 -11.12
N ILE A 53 12.25 -10.99 -10.82
CA ILE A 53 10.80 -11.18 -11.04
C ILE A 53 9.96 -10.16 -10.25
N GLU A 54 10.39 -9.80 -9.04
CA GLU A 54 9.74 -8.77 -8.20
C GLU A 54 9.73 -7.40 -8.90
N GLY A 55 10.88 -6.99 -9.44
CA GLY A 55 10.99 -5.75 -10.21
C GLY A 55 10.14 -5.75 -11.47
N LEU A 56 10.07 -6.88 -12.18
CA LEU A 56 9.23 -7.02 -13.37
C LEU A 56 7.73 -6.94 -13.03
N LEU A 57 7.30 -7.54 -11.91
CA LEU A 57 5.94 -7.44 -11.41
C LEU A 57 5.60 -5.98 -11.07
N CYS A 58 6.47 -5.29 -10.32
CA CYS A 58 6.35 -3.85 -10.07
C CYS A 58 6.18 -3.06 -11.36
N TYR A 59 7.10 -3.24 -12.32
CA TYR A 59 7.08 -2.53 -13.59
C TYR A 59 5.78 -2.76 -14.37
N LYS A 60 5.32 -4.01 -14.50
CA LYS A 60 4.07 -4.33 -15.20
C LYS A 60 2.88 -3.65 -14.53
N THR A 61 2.83 -3.65 -13.20
CA THR A 61 1.75 -3.03 -12.44
C THR A 61 1.79 -1.51 -12.55
N PHE A 62 2.95 -0.87 -12.42
CA PHE A 62 3.11 0.58 -12.62
C PHE A 62 2.70 0.99 -14.03
N ARG A 63 3.16 0.27 -15.06
CA ARG A 63 2.78 0.55 -16.45
C ARG A 63 1.28 0.36 -16.68
N ALA A 64 0.63 -0.58 -15.99
CA ALA A 64 -0.82 -0.74 -16.05
C ALA A 64 -1.55 0.41 -15.34
N ALA A 65 -1.04 0.90 -14.22
CA ALA A 65 -1.60 2.05 -13.51
C ALA A 65 -1.52 3.34 -14.35
N ILE A 66 -0.36 3.62 -14.95
CA ILE A 66 -0.17 4.78 -15.83
C ILE A 66 -1.12 4.72 -17.04
N ARG A 67 -1.25 3.55 -17.68
CA ARG A 67 -2.20 3.37 -18.80
C ARG A 67 -3.66 3.59 -18.41
N LYS A 68 -4.02 3.36 -17.14
CA LYS A 68 -5.35 3.64 -16.60
C LYS A 68 -5.55 5.11 -16.19
N GLY A 69 -4.54 5.97 -16.37
CA GLY A 69 -4.63 7.41 -16.09
C GLY A 69 -4.28 7.81 -14.65
N TYR A 70 -3.80 6.88 -13.81
CA TYR A 70 -3.38 7.22 -12.45
C TYR A 70 -2.04 7.97 -12.48
N ARG A 71 -1.97 9.06 -11.73
CA ARG A 71 -0.83 9.99 -11.70
C ARG A 71 0.11 9.74 -10.53
N ARG A 72 -0.42 9.15 -9.46
CA ARG A 72 0.31 8.90 -8.22
C ARG A 72 0.17 7.45 -7.81
N ALA A 73 1.22 6.94 -7.19
CA ALA A 73 1.24 5.61 -6.63
C ALA A 73 1.80 5.66 -5.21
N GLU A 74 1.02 5.15 -4.26
CA GLU A 74 1.49 4.90 -2.92
C GLU A 74 1.77 3.42 -2.74
N LEU A 75 2.89 3.12 -2.10
CA LEU A 75 3.21 1.77 -1.69
C LEU A 75 2.76 1.56 -0.26
N SER A 76 2.24 0.37 0.02
CA SER A 76 1.91 -0.02 1.39
C SER A 76 3.17 -0.08 2.26
N LEU A 77 2.98 -0.34 3.56
CA LEU A 77 4.09 -0.44 4.53
C LEU A 77 5.14 -1.43 4.03
N VAL A 78 6.30 -0.90 3.64
CA VAL A 78 7.49 -1.71 3.34
C VAL A 78 8.34 -1.74 4.59
N VAL A 79 8.57 -2.94 5.11
CA VAL A 79 9.38 -3.10 6.32
C VAL A 79 10.83 -2.73 6.03
N GLU A 80 11.48 -2.08 6.99
CA GLU A 80 12.79 -1.45 6.80
C GLU A 80 13.88 -2.42 6.35
N TYR A 81 13.83 -3.66 6.83
CA TYR A 81 14.77 -4.74 6.50
C TYR A 81 14.54 -5.37 5.12
N ASN A 82 13.44 -5.08 4.43
CA ASN A 82 13.20 -5.60 3.08
C ASN A 82 13.95 -4.75 2.04
N THR A 83 15.28 -4.87 2.04
CA THR A 83 16.19 -4.09 1.18
C THR A 83 15.95 -4.33 -0.31
N VAL A 84 15.56 -5.56 -0.70
CA VAL A 84 15.26 -5.91 -2.09
C VAL A 84 14.06 -5.10 -2.60
N MET A 85 12.96 -5.12 -1.84
CA MET A 85 11.76 -4.37 -2.20
C MET A 85 12.02 -2.87 -2.17
N ARG A 86 12.70 -2.36 -1.14
CA ARG A 86 13.04 -0.93 -1.02
C ARG A 86 13.87 -0.42 -2.21
N ARG A 87 14.96 -1.10 -2.55
CA ARG A 87 15.80 -0.74 -3.70
C ARG A 87 15.02 -0.78 -5.01
N SER A 88 14.16 -1.79 -5.18
CA SER A 88 13.31 -1.88 -6.38
C SER A 88 12.40 -0.67 -6.50
N ILE A 89 11.78 -0.25 -5.39
CA ILE A 89 10.84 0.86 -5.33
C ILE A 89 11.54 2.22 -5.52
N GLU A 90 12.68 2.41 -4.86
CA GLU A 90 13.53 3.60 -5.01
C GLU A 90 14.04 3.74 -6.46
N ALA A 91 14.38 2.62 -7.12
CA ALA A 91 14.77 2.61 -8.53
C ALA A 91 13.63 3.03 -9.48
N PHE A 92 12.36 2.85 -9.09
CA PHE A 92 11.20 3.36 -9.82
C PHE A 92 10.87 4.83 -9.51
N GLY A 93 11.72 5.53 -8.73
CA GLY A 93 11.57 6.95 -8.41
C GLY A 93 10.61 7.23 -7.24
N ALA A 94 10.22 6.21 -6.48
CA ALA A 94 9.39 6.42 -5.30
C ALA A 94 10.17 7.10 -4.19
N GLN A 95 9.50 8.03 -3.50
CA GLN A 95 10.06 8.76 -2.38
C GLN A 95 9.48 8.24 -1.06
N ARG A 96 10.28 8.22 0.01
CA ARG A 96 9.81 7.80 1.33
C ARG A 96 8.90 8.87 1.93
N ALA A 97 7.59 8.62 1.91
CA ALA A 97 6.60 9.55 2.42
C ALA A 97 6.50 9.57 3.97
N LYS A 98 6.50 8.39 4.61
CA LYS A 98 6.34 8.24 6.07
C LYS A 98 7.14 7.05 6.58
N THR A 99 7.63 7.17 7.82
CA THR A 99 8.28 6.08 8.55
C THR A 99 7.47 5.80 9.81
N TYR A 100 7.01 4.56 9.97
CA TYR A 100 6.30 4.11 11.16
C TYR A 100 7.27 3.31 12.04
N ARG A 101 7.27 3.60 13.33
CA ARG A 101 8.05 2.85 14.34
C ARG A 101 7.06 2.23 15.32
N ILE A 102 7.16 0.92 15.50
CA ILE A 102 6.31 0.16 16.42
C ILE A 102 7.10 -0.03 17.71
N TYR A 103 6.54 0.42 18.82
CA TYR A 103 7.09 0.24 20.16
C TYR A 103 6.19 -0.72 20.93
N GLN A 104 6.79 -1.66 21.65
CA GLN A 104 6.07 -2.59 22.52
C GLN A 104 6.52 -2.35 23.96
N LYS A 105 5.57 -2.31 24.89
CA LYS A 105 5.80 -2.27 26.33
C LYS A 105 5.00 -3.39 26.96
N ALA A 106 5.65 -4.27 27.71
CA ALA A 106 4.95 -5.23 28.57
C ALA A 106 4.26 -4.44 29.70
N LEU A 107 2.97 -4.68 29.91
CA LEU A 107 2.17 -3.95 30.92
C LEU A 107 2.22 -4.60 32.31
N THR A 108 2.71 -5.84 32.39
CA THR A 108 2.89 -6.63 33.61
C THR A 108 4.10 -7.53 33.39
N GLU A 109 4.91 -7.72 34.43
CA GLU A 109 5.90 -8.81 34.46
C GLU A 109 5.13 -10.12 34.43
N ASP A 110 5.60 -11.06 33.60
CA ASP A 110 5.06 -12.41 33.55
C ASP A 110 5.03 -12.99 34.97
N CYS A 111 3.85 -13.35 35.46
CA CYS A 111 3.70 -14.20 36.64
C CYS A 111 4.24 -15.60 36.30
N THR A 112 5.56 -15.72 36.19
CA THR A 112 6.26 -16.99 36.06
C THR A 112 6.49 -17.49 37.48
N GLY A 113 5.45 -18.08 38.04
CA GLY A 113 5.39 -18.56 39.41
C GLY A 113 4.08 -19.28 39.67
N ILE A 114 3.82 -20.32 38.87
CA ILE A 114 3.00 -21.45 39.30
C ILE A 114 3.81 -22.69 38.93
N ASP A 115 4.07 -23.46 39.98
CA ASP A 115 4.86 -24.69 40.04
C ASP A 115 4.41 -25.76 39.03
#